data_AF-A0A7C7QTR4-F1
#
_entry.id   AF-A0A7C7QTR4-F1
#
_cell.length_a   1.000
_cell.length_b   1.000
_cell.length_c   1.000
_cell.angle_alpha   90.00
_cell.angle_beta   90.00
_cell.angle_gamma   90.00
#
_symmetry.space_group_name_H-M   'P 1'
#
loop_
_entity.id
_entity.type
_entity.pdbx_description
1 polymer ?
#
loop_
_entity_poly.entity_id
_entity_poly.type
_entity_poly.pdbx_seq_one_letter_code
_entity_poly.pdbx_strand_id
1 'polypeptide(L)'
;MRVKFRIGIYKQGKKQRKKDFQGLSDPLFIGMRYITEFKYLEATKWLFLAEDSYEKYLLLGLINEALGQEEQSREFLDVANKYERKTDYEFFKE
;
A
#
# COMPACT_ATOMS: atom_id res chain seq x y z
N MET A 1 10.52 -14.21 0.60
CA MET A 1 9.16 -14.53 1.09
C MET A 1 8.28 -14.74 -0.14
N ARG A 2 7.56 -15.87 -0.24
CA ARG A 2 6.65 -16.12 -1.37
C ARG A 2 5.34 -15.39 -1.08
N VAL A 3 4.89 -14.58 -2.02
CA VAL A 3 3.63 -13.81 -1.93
C VAL A 3 2.65 -14.33 -2.97
N LYS A 4 1.36 -14.21 -2.71
CA LYS A 4 0.29 -14.65 -3.64
C LYS A 4 0.28 -13.80 -4.91
N PHE A 5 0.53 -12.50 -4.78
CA PHE A 5 0.60 -11.53 -5.88
C PHE A 5 1.49 -10.34 -5.49
N ARG A 6 1.80 -9.52 -6.48
CA ARG A 6 2.51 -8.25 -6.31
C ARG A 6 1.54 -7.08 -6.33
N ILE A 7 1.84 -6.03 -5.57
CA ILE A 7 1.03 -4.80 -5.58
C ILE A 7 1.68 -3.81 -6.55
N GLY A 8 0.99 -3.51 -7.64
CA GLY A 8 1.35 -2.46 -8.58
C GLY A 8 0.76 -1.11 -8.15
N ILE A 9 1.57 -0.05 -8.18
CA ILE A 9 1.14 1.33 -7.90
C ILE A 9 1.21 2.12 -9.20
N TYR A 10 0.14 2.81 -9.55
CA TYR A 10 0.00 3.58 -10.79
C TYR A 10 -0.45 5.01 -10.48
N LYS A 11 -0.05 5.95 -11.33
CA LYS A 11 -0.55 7.32 -11.33
C LYS A 11 -0.74 7.75 -12.77
N GLN A 12 -1.96 8.16 -13.12
CA GLN A 12 -2.31 8.56 -14.49
C GLN A 12 -1.88 7.51 -15.53
N GLY A 13 -2.14 6.23 -15.24
CA GLY A 13 -1.76 5.09 -16.11
C GLY A 13 -0.27 4.73 -16.13
N LYS A 14 0.62 5.51 -15.51
CA LYS A 14 2.05 5.18 -15.41
C LYS A 14 2.32 4.35 -14.15
N LYS A 15 2.95 3.19 -14.33
CA LYS A 15 3.47 2.38 -13.21
C LYS A 15 4.59 3.12 -12.49
N GLN A 16 4.43 3.30 -11.18
CA GLN A 16 5.38 3.95 -10.31
C GLN A 16 6.51 3.00 -9.91
N ARG A 17 7.69 3.55 -9.71
CA ARG A 17 8.90 2.85 -9.26
C ARG A 17 9.41 3.52 -8.00
N LYS A 18 10.36 2.86 -7.33
CA LYS A 18 11.07 3.40 -6.16
C LYS A 18 11.49 4.86 -6.32
N LYS A 19 12.02 5.22 -7.49
CA LYS A 19 12.54 6.57 -7.80
C LYS A 19 11.44 7.64 -7.73
N ASP A 20 10.21 7.31 -8.08
CA ASP A 20 9.09 8.25 -8.07
C ASP A 20 8.67 8.63 -6.62
N PHE A 21 9.09 7.84 -5.62
CA PHE A 21 8.87 8.11 -4.19
C PHE A 21 10.15 8.52 -3.44
N GLN A 22 11.28 8.74 -4.14
CA GLN A 22 12.50 9.22 -3.50
C GLN A 22 12.36 10.71 -3.11
N GLY A 23 12.78 11.05 -1.89
CA GLY A 23 12.70 12.42 -1.37
C GLY A 23 11.39 12.75 -0.65
N LEU A 24 10.37 11.89 -0.75
CA LEU A 24 9.12 12.05 0.03
C LEU A 24 9.34 11.53 1.45
N SER A 25 9.10 12.38 2.44
CA SER A 25 9.27 12.09 3.87
C SER A 25 8.00 11.65 4.56
N ASP A 26 6.84 11.82 3.93
CA ASP A 26 5.57 11.43 4.51
C ASP A 26 5.47 9.88 4.59
N PRO A 27 5.04 9.32 5.75
CA PRO A 27 5.03 7.88 5.98
C PRO A 27 4.24 7.07 4.95
N LEU A 28 3.14 7.61 4.40
CA LEU A 28 2.33 6.94 3.39
C LEU A 28 3.16 6.68 2.13
N PHE A 29 3.86 7.72 1.63
CA PHE A 29 4.72 7.59 0.44
C PHE A 29 5.94 6.73 0.69
N ILE A 30 6.51 6.76 1.90
CA ILE A 30 7.58 5.84 2.27
C ILE A 30 7.07 4.40 2.25
N GLY A 31 5.87 4.14 2.76
CA GLY A 31 5.18 2.85 2.67
C GLY A 31 5.03 2.39 1.22
N MET A 32 4.46 3.26 0.36
CA MET A 32 4.33 2.99 -1.09
C MET A 32 5.67 2.67 -1.75
N ARG A 33 6.74 3.39 -1.41
CA ARG A 33 8.10 3.09 -1.91
C ARG A 33 8.52 1.66 -1.58
N TYR A 34 8.35 1.23 -0.33
CA TYR A 34 8.69 -0.13 0.08
C TYR A 34 7.84 -1.20 -0.61
N ILE A 35 6.58 -0.90 -0.94
CA ILE A 35 5.74 -1.77 -1.76
C ILE A 35 6.34 -1.96 -3.15
N THR A 36 6.81 -0.89 -3.81
CA THR A 36 7.48 -1.01 -5.13
C THR A 36 8.79 -1.81 -5.07
N GLU A 37 9.37 -1.99 -3.88
CA GLU A 37 10.56 -2.80 -3.62
C GLU A 37 10.21 -4.22 -3.12
N PHE A 38 8.93 -4.60 -3.08
CA PHE A 38 8.42 -5.88 -2.54
C PHE A 38 8.78 -6.12 -1.06
N LYS A 39 9.01 -5.05 -0.31
CA LYS A 39 9.36 -5.06 1.13
C LYS A 39 8.11 -4.81 1.98
N TYR A 40 7.21 -5.78 1.99
CA TYR A 40 5.88 -5.62 2.59
C TYR A 40 5.89 -5.44 4.10
N LEU A 41 6.81 -6.07 4.83
CA LEU A 41 6.91 -5.88 6.28
C LEU A 41 7.36 -4.45 6.63
N GLU A 42 8.32 -3.91 5.89
CA GLU A 42 8.76 -2.52 6.03
C GLU A 42 7.64 -1.55 5.62
N ALA A 43 6.94 -1.83 4.52
CA ALA A 43 5.80 -1.03 4.08
C ALA A 43 4.74 -0.94 5.19
N THR A 44 4.33 -2.07 5.77
CA THR A 44 3.34 -2.13 6.86
C THR A 44 3.73 -1.24 8.04
N LYS A 45 5.00 -1.25 8.47
CA LYS A 45 5.48 -0.39 9.58
C LYS A 45 5.25 1.10 9.28
N TRP A 46 5.58 1.54 8.07
CA TRP A 46 5.40 2.92 7.65
C TRP A 46 3.92 3.29 7.48
N LEU A 47 3.11 2.37 6.95
CA LEU A 47 1.67 2.58 6.82
C LEU A 47 0.98 2.71 8.18
N PHE A 48 1.41 1.98 9.21
CA PHE A 48 0.90 2.18 10.57
C PHE A 48 1.23 3.55 11.15
N LEU A 49 2.35 4.16 10.76
CA LEU A 49 2.73 5.52 11.15
C LEU A 49 2.06 6.60 10.31
N ALA A 50 1.51 6.26 9.14
CA ALA A 50 0.81 7.19 8.28
C ALA A 50 -0.51 7.64 8.91
N GLU A 51 -0.91 8.87 8.60
CA GLU A 51 -2.25 9.35 8.94
C GLU A 51 -3.32 8.47 8.29
N ASP A 52 -4.47 8.40 8.96
CA ASP A 52 -5.60 7.63 8.45
C ASP A 52 -6.10 8.19 7.11
N SER A 53 -6.29 7.27 6.17
CA SER A 53 -6.65 7.54 4.77
C SER A 53 -7.12 6.26 4.12
N TYR A 54 -7.91 6.39 3.05
CA TYR A 54 -8.30 5.25 2.23
C TYR A 54 -7.08 4.43 1.80
N GLU A 55 -6.02 5.09 1.31
CA GLU A 55 -4.82 4.43 0.78
C GLU A 55 -4.07 3.64 1.84
N LYS A 56 -3.94 4.16 3.06
CA LYS A 56 -3.28 3.45 4.16
C LYS A 56 -3.93 2.07 4.38
N TYR A 57 -5.25 2.07 4.56
CA TYR A 57 -5.98 0.86 4.88
C TYR A 57 -6.13 -0.07 3.67
N LEU A 58 -6.33 0.48 2.47
CA LEU A 58 -6.32 -0.32 1.24
C LEU A 58 -4.99 -1.04 1.07
N LEU A 59 -3.87 -0.35 1.23
CA LEU A 59 -2.54 -0.95 1.09
C LEU A 59 -2.24 -1.97 2.18
N LEU A 60 -2.65 -1.72 3.43
CA LEU A 60 -2.56 -2.71 4.51
C LEU A 60 -3.38 -3.97 4.17
N GLY A 61 -4.60 -3.81 3.66
CA GLY A 61 -5.43 -4.93 3.21
C GLY A 61 -4.76 -5.75 2.11
N LEU A 62 -4.33 -5.08 1.03
CA LEU A 62 -3.64 -5.72 -0.10
C LEU A 62 -2.34 -6.41 0.33
N ILE A 63 -1.56 -5.81 1.23
CA ILE A 63 -0.35 -6.44 1.76
C ILE A 63 -0.71 -7.72 2.51
N ASN A 64 -1.68 -7.68 3.44
CA ASN A 64 -2.07 -8.86 4.20
C ASN A 64 -2.58 -9.98 3.27
N GLU A 65 -3.39 -9.65 2.28
CA GLU A 65 -3.85 -10.61 1.29
C GLU A 65 -2.68 -11.23 0.50
N ALA A 66 -1.72 -10.42 0.06
CA ALA A 66 -0.52 -10.89 -0.64
C ALA A 66 0.31 -11.86 0.24
N LEU A 67 0.27 -11.69 1.55
CA LEU A 67 0.90 -12.57 2.55
C LEU A 67 0.04 -13.80 2.94
N GLY A 68 -1.19 -13.91 2.41
CA GLY A 68 -2.13 -14.97 2.76
C GLY A 68 -2.85 -14.77 4.10
N GLN A 69 -2.80 -13.57 4.66
CA GLN A 69 -3.48 -13.14 5.88
C GLN A 69 -4.89 -12.63 5.55
N GLU A 70 -5.79 -13.55 5.19
CA GLU A 70 -7.11 -13.23 4.64
C GLU A 70 -8.04 -12.49 5.62
N GLU A 71 -8.00 -12.85 6.91
CA GLU A 71 -8.84 -12.22 7.93
C GLU A 71 -8.45 -10.75 8.15
N GLN A 72 -7.17 -10.50 8.42
CA GLN A 72 -6.63 -9.14 8.56
C GLN A 72 -6.80 -8.31 7.28
N SER A 73 -6.69 -8.93 6.11
CA SER A 73 -6.97 -8.27 4.84
C SER A 73 -8.39 -7.69 4.82
N ARG A 74 -9.40 -8.52 5.12
CA ARG A 74 -10.81 -8.11 5.12
C ARG A 74 -11.07 -6.97 6.11
N GLU A 75 -10.54 -7.08 7.33
CA GLU A 75 -10.68 -6.01 8.33
C GLU A 75 -10.15 -4.67 7.82
N PHE A 76 -8.96 -4.64 7.23
CA PHE A 76 -8.40 -3.40 6.70
C PHE A 76 -9.17 -2.87 5.49
N LEU A 77 -9.63 -3.73 4.59
CA LEU A 77 -10.44 -3.31 3.43
C LEU A 77 -11.79 -2.72 3.86
N ASP A 78 -12.43 -3.28 4.88
CA ASP A 78 -13.67 -2.74 5.45
C ASP A 78 -13.45 -1.38 6.10
N VAL A 79 -12.30 -1.18 6.76
CA VAL A 79 -11.91 0.10 7.33
C VAL A 79 -11.60 1.13 6.25
N ALA A 80 -10.96 0.74 5.15
CA ALA A 80 -10.59 1.67 4.06
C ALA A 80 -11.77 2.47 3.53
N ASN A 81 -12.94 1.82 3.34
CA ASN A 81 -14.15 2.46 2.83
C ASN A 81 -14.75 3.54 3.76
N LYS A 82 -14.24 3.67 4.99
CA LYS A 82 -14.68 4.68 5.96
C LYS A 82 -13.88 5.99 5.87
N TYR A 83 -12.80 6.01 5.10
CA TYR A 83 -11.90 7.15 4.97
C TYR A 83 -11.90 7.71 3.55
N GLU A 84 -11.62 9.02 3.45
CA GLU A 84 -11.46 9.68 2.16
C GLU A 84 -10.10 9.34 1.49
N ARG A 85 -10.07 9.44 0.16
CA ARG A 85 -8.84 9.32 -0.62
C ARG A 85 -7.99 10.56 -0.44
N LYS A 86 -6.70 10.38 -0.12
CA LYS A 86 -5.73 11.49 -0.06
C LYS A 86 -4.95 11.67 -1.36
N THR A 87 -4.99 10.69 -2.25
CA THR A 87 -4.14 10.67 -3.44
C THR A 87 -4.85 10.19 -4.69
N ASP A 88 -4.26 10.49 -5.84
CA ASP A 88 -4.67 10.05 -7.17
C ASP A 88 -3.97 8.75 -7.61
N TYR A 89 -3.27 8.05 -6.70
CA TYR A 89 -2.66 6.76 -7.02
C TYR A 89 -3.71 5.65 -7.11
N GLU A 90 -3.43 4.70 -7.99
CA GLU A 90 -4.25 3.50 -8.23
C GLU A 90 -3.43 2.26 -7.89
N PHE A 91 -4.09 1.25 -7.31
CA PHE A 91 -3.43 0.04 -6.80
C PHE A 91 -4.02 -1.21 -7.44
N PHE A 92 -3.16 -2.07 -7.97
CA PHE A 92 -3.58 -3.28 -8.69
C PHE A 92 -2.84 -4.51 -8.18
N LYS A 93 -3.50 -5.67 -8.25
CA LYS A 93 -2.89 -6.98 -7.99
C LYS A 93 -2.26 -7.48 -9.28
N GLU A 94 -0.98 -7.82 -9.25
CA GLU A 94 -0.17 -8.30 -10.38
C GLU A 94 0.39 -9.70 -10.16
#